data_AF-A0A0M8ZTK8-F1
#
_entry.id   AF-A0A0M8ZTK8-F1
#
_cell.length_a   1.000
_cell.length_b   1.000
_cell.length_c   1.000
_cell.angle_alpha   90.00
_cell.angle_beta   90.00
_cell.angle_gamma   90.00
#
_symmetry.space_group_name_H-M   'P 1'
#
loop_
_entity.id
_entity.type
_entity.pdbx_description
1 polymer ?
#
loop_
_entity_poly.entity_id
_entity_poly.type
_entity_poly.pdbx_seq_one_letter_code
_entity_poly.pdbx_strand_id
1 'polypeptide(L)'
;MVLSEVEKFLHELEKAELEAPGGVASPQTYAQLLAVYLYQNDLCNAKYLWKRIPADLKSGNAELGQIWMVGQRMWQRDWPAVHVALNAEWSEDVSDIMIALKDNVRERAIILISKAYSSLGLTVFASMTGLTLEEARRVAVERGWTVDGTMVQPCKIQKEESNLANEVCLTEDQLYKLTQFVSFLEN
;
A
#
# COMPACT_ATOMS: atom_id res chain seq x y z
N MET A 1 9.82 2.69 -8.77
CA MET A 1 9.26 1.42 -9.30
C MET A 1 7.92 1.74 -9.90
N VAL A 2 7.76 1.56 -11.21
CA VAL A 2 6.48 1.80 -11.88
C VAL A 2 5.54 0.66 -11.46
N LEU A 3 4.26 0.95 -11.13
CA LEU A 3 3.30 -0.07 -10.67
C LEU A 3 3.23 -1.30 -11.61
N SER A 4 3.41 -1.09 -12.91
CA SER A 4 3.44 -2.15 -13.93
C SER A 4 4.65 -3.07 -13.84
N GLU A 5 5.77 -2.62 -13.28
CA GLU A 5 6.95 -3.46 -13.04
C GLU A 5 6.72 -4.36 -11.82
N VAL A 6 6.01 -3.84 -10.80
CA VAL A 6 5.68 -4.60 -9.58
C VAL A 6 4.69 -5.72 -9.89
N GLU A 7 3.69 -5.48 -10.74
CA GLU A 7 2.72 -6.51 -11.16
C GLU A 7 3.38 -7.64 -11.95
N LYS A 8 4.30 -7.31 -12.87
CA LYS A 8 5.09 -8.31 -13.59
C LYS A 8 5.95 -9.13 -12.65
N PHE A 9 6.65 -8.46 -11.73
CA PHE A 9 7.48 -9.12 -10.73
C PHE A 9 6.66 -10.05 -9.81
N LEU A 10 5.49 -9.61 -9.36
CA LEU A 10 4.56 -10.46 -8.61
C LEU A 10 4.19 -11.71 -9.40
N HIS A 11 3.83 -11.56 -10.68
CA HIS A 11 3.44 -12.68 -11.51
C HIS A 11 4.57 -13.71 -11.71
N GLU A 12 5.81 -13.24 -11.87
CA GLU A 12 7.00 -14.10 -11.93
C GLU A 12 7.20 -14.89 -10.63
N LEU A 13 7.02 -14.23 -9.48
CA LEU A 13 7.14 -14.88 -8.18
C LEU A 13 6.01 -15.91 -7.93
N GLU A 14 4.78 -15.60 -8.33
CA GLU A 14 3.64 -16.53 -8.23
C GLU A 14 3.87 -17.75 -9.11
N LYS A 15 4.39 -17.54 -10.33
CA LYS A 15 4.77 -18.63 -11.23
C LYS A 15 5.89 -19.48 -10.62
N ALA A 16 6.92 -18.85 -10.05
CA ALA A 16 8.00 -19.56 -9.37
C ALA A 16 7.51 -20.38 -8.16
N GLU A 17 6.48 -19.90 -7.45
CA GLU A 17 5.85 -20.66 -6.37
C GLU A 17 5.12 -21.91 -6.90
N LEU A 18 4.40 -21.78 -8.01
CA LEU A 18 3.64 -22.88 -8.62
C LEU A 18 4.54 -23.92 -9.30
N GLU A 19 5.64 -23.49 -9.90
CA GLU A 19 6.62 -24.34 -10.59
C GLU A 19 7.66 -24.95 -9.64
N ALA A 20 7.58 -24.66 -8.33
CA ALA A 20 8.55 -25.11 -7.35
C ALA A 20 8.63 -26.64 -7.28
N PRO A 21 9.84 -27.24 -7.34
CA PRO A 21 10.01 -28.68 -7.27
C PRO A 21 9.57 -29.19 -5.90
N GLY A 22 8.58 -30.08 -5.86
CA GLY A 22 8.02 -30.63 -4.63
C GLY A 22 6.90 -29.80 -4.00
N GLY A 23 6.39 -28.77 -4.68
CA GLY A 23 5.21 -27.99 -4.27
C GLY A 23 5.45 -27.02 -3.12
N VAL A 24 6.71 -26.81 -2.72
CA VAL A 24 7.12 -25.85 -1.69
C VAL A 24 8.23 -24.97 -2.27
N ALA A 25 8.00 -23.66 -2.32
CA ALA A 25 8.96 -22.70 -2.85
C ALA A 25 10.09 -22.39 -1.85
N SER A 26 11.10 -21.65 -2.32
CA SER A 26 12.19 -21.21 -1.46
C SER A 26 11.70 -20.18 -0.41
N PRO A 27 12.35 -20.09 0.76
CA PRO A 27 12.02 -19.08 1.78
C PRO A 27 12.12 -17.65 1.24
N GLN A 28 13.09 -17.39 0.35
CA GLN A 28 13.31 -16.10 -0.31
C GLN A 28 12.11 -15.73 -1.20
N THR A 29 11.62 -16.67 -2.02
CA THR A 29 10.43 -16.47 -2.85
C THR A 29 9.21 -16.13 -2.00
N TYR A 30 9.02 -16.83 -0.87
CA TYR A 30 7.93 -16.53 0.06
C TYR A 30 8.06 -15.16 0.73
N ALA A 31 9.28 -14.76 1.10
CA ALA A 31 9.54 -13.45 1.71
C ALA A 31 9.23 -12.31 0.71
N GLN A 32 9.70 -12.45 -0.53
CA GLN A 32 9.43 -11.49 -1.61
C GLN A 32 7.94 -11.42 -1.94
N LEU A 33 7.26 -12.57 -2.13
CA LEU A 33 5.81 -12.62 -2.36
C LEU A 33 5.02 -11.92 -1.26
N LEU A 34 5.36 -12.21 -0.01
CA LEU A 34 4.68 -11.62 1.13
C LEU A 34 4.89 -10.10 1.16
N ALA A 35 6.12 -9.63 0.95
CA ALA A 35 6.44 -8.20 0.91
C ALA A 35 5.71 -7.48 -0.24
N VAL A 36 5.62 -8.08 -1.43
CA VAL A 36 4.90 -7.50 -2.58
C VAL A 36 3.39 -7.41 -2.30
N TYR A 37 2.76 -8.45 -1.72
CA TYR A 37 1.35 -8.36 -1.34
C TYR A 37 1.09 -7.27 -0.30
N LEU A 38 1.99 -7.09 0.67
CA LEU A 38 1.89 -5.98 1.63
C LEU A 38 2.05 -4.62 0.93
N TYR A 39 2.99 -4.49 -0.01
CA TYR A 39 3.20 -3.28 -0.81
C TYR A 39 1.95 -2.89 -1.61
N GLN A 40 1.30 -3.85 -2.26
CA GLN A 40 0.05 -3.64 -2.98
C GLN A 40 -1.16 -3.44 -2.06
N ASN A 41 -0.97 -3.59 -0.75
CA ASN A 41 -2.02 -3.58 0.26
C ASN A 41 -3.08 -4.68 0.07
N ASP A 42 -2.70 -5.81 -0.52
CA ASP A 42 -3.53 -7.00 -0.59
C ASP A 42 -3.30 -7.88 0.63
N LEU A 43 -3.86 -7.43 1.75
CA LEU A 43 -3.69 -8.12 3.03
C LEU A 43 -4.40 -9.49 3.06
N CYS A 44 -5.40 -9.70 2.19
CA CYS A 44 -6.12 -10.95 2.09
C CYS A 44 -5.20 -12.02 1.49
N ASN A 45 -4.60 -11.73 0.34
CA ASN A 45 -3.67 -12.67 -0.31
C ASN A 45 -2.41 -12.89 0.53
N ALA A 46 -1.87 -11.84 1.18
CA ALA A 46 -0.79 -11.99 2.16
C ALA A 46 -1.14 -13.00 3.27
N LYS A 47 -2.37 -12.93 3.82
CA LYS A 47 -2.84 -13.86 4.87
C LYS A 47 -2.99 -15.29 4.37
N TYR A 48 -3.50 -15.49 3.16
CA TYR A 48 -3.64 -16.82 2.59
C TYR A 48 -2.28 -17.43 2.24
N LEU A 49 -1.35 -16.63 1.72
CA LEU A 49 0.03 -17.03 1.51
C LEU A 49 0.67 -17.48 2.83
N TRP A 50 0.57 -16.68 3.89
CA TRP A 50 1.12 -17.04 5.20
C TRP A 50 0.56 -18.36 5.73
N LYS A 51 -0.72 -18.66 5.49
CA LYS A 51 -1.31 -19.94 5.88
C LYS A 51 -0.79 -21.13 5.07
N ARG A 52 -0.46 -20.92 3.79
CA ARG A 52 0.05 -21.96 2.87
C ARG A 52 1.50 -22.35 3.18
N ILE A 53 2.31 -21.42 3.68
CA ILE A 53 3.72 -21.67 4.00
C ILE A 53 3.84 -22.76 5.11
N PRO A 54 4.65 -23.81 4.90
CA PRO A 54 4.89 -24.86 5.90
C PRO A 54 5.44 -24.32 7.23
N ALA A 55 5.15 -25.01 8.33
CA ALA A 55 5.61 -24.60 9.66
C ALA A 55 7.14 -24.57 9.78
N ASP A 56 7.82 -25.54 9.17
CA ASP A 56 9.28 -25.66 9.21
C ASP A 56 9.98 -24.42 8.64
N LEU A 57 9.44 -23.85 7.56
CA LEU A 57 9.98 -22.64 6.94
C LEU A 57 9.74 -21.39 7.81
N LYS A 58 8.62 -21.34 8.53
CA LYS A 58 8.30 -20.22 9.45
C LYS A 58 9.24 -20.21 10.65
N SER A 59 9.62 -21.38 11.16
CA SER A 59 10.60 -21.48 12.25
C SER A 59 12.04 -21.30 11.78
N GLY A 60 12.34 -21.71 10.54
CA GLY A 60 13.69 -21.65 9.98
C GLY A 60 14.11 -20.26 9.49
N ASN A 61 13.14 -19.39 9.15
CA ASN A 61 13.41 -18.04 8.67
C ASN A 61 12.70 -16.98 9.52
N ALA A 62 13.48 -16.31 10.38
CA ALA A 62 12.98 -15.26 11.27
C ALA A 62 12.45 -14.02 10.52
N GLU A 63 13.06 -13.68 9.37
CA GLU A 63 12.67 -12.54 8.55
C GLU A 63 11.24 -12.71 8.02
N LEU A 64 10.87 -13.91 7.59
CA LEU A 64 9.52 -14.22 7.13
C LEU A 64 8.46 -13.93 8.21
N GLY A 65 8.79 -14.24 9.48
CA GLY A 65 7.97 -13.90 10.63
C GLY A 65 7.88 -12.40 10.89
N GLN A 66 8.98 -11.66 10.70
CA GLN A 66 9.02 -10.20 10.82
C GLN A 66 8.17 -9.51 9.73
N ILE A 67 8.27 -9.96 8.48
CA ILE A 67 7.42 -9.46 7.37
C ILE A 67 5.94 -9.72 7.70
N TRP A 68 5.60 -10.91 8.18
CA TRP A 68 4.23 -11.20 8.57
C TRP A 68 3.75 -10.36 9.76
N MET A 69 4.63 -10.06 10.72
CA MET A 69 4.32 -9.16 11.83
C MET A 69 3.89 -7.77 11.33
N VAL A 70 4.58 -7.22 10.33
CA VAL A 70 4.16 -5.96 9.66
C VAL A 70 2.75 -6.12 9.10
N GLY A 71 2.49 -7.21 8.37
CA GLY A 71 1.16 -7.52 7.83
C GLY A 71 0.05 -7.60 8.89
N GLN A 72 0.34 -8.18 10.06
CA GLN A 72 -0.61 -8.22 11.18
C GLN A 72 -0.94 -6.82 11.72
N ARG A 73 0.06 -5.95 11.85
CA ARG A 73 -0.16 -4.55 12.29
C ARG A 73 -0.94 -3.75 11.26
N MET A 74 -0.67 -3.97 9.96
CA MET A 74 -1.44 -3.37 8.87
C MET A 74 -2.90 -3.85 8.89
N TRP A 75 -3.15 -5.13 9.16
CA TRP A 75 -4.50 -5.69 9.30
C TRP A 75 -5.29 -5.05 10.44
N GLN A 76 -4.63 -4.83 11.59
CA GLN A 76 -5.22 -4.16 12.75
C GLN A 76 -5.35 -2.64 12.58
N ARG A 77 -4.76 -2.07 11.52
CA ARG A 77 -4.65 -0.63 11.27
C ARG A 77 -3.95 0.14 12.40
N ASP A 78 -3.03 -0.53 13.08
CA ASP A 78 -2.17 0.07 14.10
C ASP A 78 -0.96 0.73 13.44
N TRP A 79 -1.15 1.94 12.91
CA TRP A 79 -0.13 2.65 12.14
C TRP A 79 1.18 2.88 12.90
N PRO A 80 1.17 3.31 14.18
CA PRO A 80 2.41 3.41 14.96
C PRO A 80 3.17 2.08 15.02
N ALA A 81 2.46 0.97 15.28
CA ALA A 81 3.11 -0.36 15.34
C ALA A 81 3.60 -0.83 13.97
N VAL A 82 2.93 -0.45 12.86
CA VAL A 82 3.42 -0.72 11.49
C VAL A 82 4.77 -0.04 11.27
N HIS A 83 4.91 1.25 11.60
CA HIS A 83 6.16 1.99 11.41
C HIS A 83 7.30 1.43 12.26
N VAL A 84 7.00 0.98 13.49
CA VAL A 84 7.98 0.29 14.35
C VAL A 84 8.42 -1.04 13.73
N ALA A 85 7.48 -1.84 13.24
CA ALA A 85 7.79 -3.13 12.62
C ALA A 85 8.55 -2.99 11.29
N LEU A 86 8.31 -1.90 10.54
CA LEU A 86 9.00 -1.60 9.28
C LEU A 86 10.45 -1.11 9.47
N ASN A 87 10.83 -0.68 10.68
CA ASN A 87 12.19 -0.22 11.00
C ASN A 87 13.18 -1.37 11.30
N ALA A 88 12.84 -2.62 10.95
CA ALA A 88 13.75 -3.75 11.04
C ALA A 88 14.79 -3.74 9.91
N GLU A 89 15.86 -4.50 10.10
CA GLU A 89 16.86 -4.78 9.06
C GLU A 89 16.32 -5.90 8.14
N TRP A 90 16.25 -5.61 6.84
CA TRP A 90 15.76 -6.54 5.82
C TRP A 90 16.92 -7.04 4.96
N SER A 91 16.81 -8.27 4.45
CA SER A 91 17.72 -8.82 3.46
C SER A 91 17.67 -8.02 2.15
N GLU A 92 18.75 -8.08 1.36
CA GLU A 92 18.86 -7.40 0.07
C GLU A 92 17.74 -7.76 -0.91
N ASP A 93 17.15 -8.96 -0.75
CA ASP A 93 16.07 -9.47 -1.58
C ASP A 93 14.73 -8.76 -1.38
N VAL A 94 14.53 -8.16 -0.21
CA VAL A 94 13.25 -7.63 0.26
C VAL A 94 13.36 -6.16 0.70
N SER A 95 14.58 -5.66 0.94
CA SER A 95 14.86 -4.30 1.41
C SER A 95 14.20 -3.24 0.56
N ASP A 96 14.34 -3.32 -0.76
CA ASP A 96 13.82 -2.30 -1.69
C ASP A 96 12.29 -2.23 -1.65
N ILE A 97 11.65 -3.39 -1.56
CA ILE A 97 10.19 -3.52 -1.49
C ILE A 97 9.68 -2.98 -0.14
N MET A 98 10.39 -3.26 0.95
CA MET A 98 10.01 -2.81 2.29
C MET A 98 10.22 -1.31 2.49
N ILE A 99 11.27 -0.73 1.90
CA ILE A 99 11.46 0.72 1.84
C ILE A 99 10.31 1.36 1.06
N ALA A 100 9.98 0.83 -0.12
CA ALA A 100 8.87 1.32 -0.92
C ALA A 100 7.52 1.18 -0.19
N LEU A 101 7.31 0.09 0.56
CA LEU A 101 6.14 -0.14 1.40
C LEU A 101 6.05 0.92 2.50
N LYS A 102 7.15 1.23 3.18
CA LYS A 102 7.20 2.25 4.24
C LYS A 102 6.78 3.63 3.71
N ASP A 103 7.26 4.01 2.54
CA ASP A 103 6.86 5.27 1.91
C ASP A 103 5.40 5.24 1.46
N ASN A 104 4.92 4.13 0.91
CA ASN A 104 3.52 3.96 0.50
C ASN A 104 2.55 4.03 1.70
N VAL A 105 2.88 3.37 2.81
CA VAL A 105 2.10 3.44 4.06
C VAL A 105 2.04 4.87 4.58
N ARG A 106 3.17 5.60 4.57
CA ARG A 106 3.21 7.01 4.97
C ARG A 106 2.35 7.87 4.06
N GLU A 107 2.48 7.74 2.75
CA GLU A 107 1.69 8.51 1.77
C GLU A 107 0.19 8.23 1.94
N ARG A 108 -0.19 6.97 2.13
CA ARG A 108 -1.59 6.59 2.34
C ARG A 108 -2.14 7.13 3.65
N ALA A 109 -1.34 7.18 4.71
CA ALA A 109 -1.72 7.84 5.96
C ALA A 109 -1.95 9.35 5.74
N ILE A 110 -1.05 10.03 5.04
CA ILE A 110 -1.21 11.47 4.72
C ILE A 110 -2.47 11.73 3.90
N ILE A 111 -2.70 10.93 2.84
CA ILE A 111 -3.92 11.02 2.02
C ILE A 111 -5.17 10.77 2.85
N LEU A 112 -5.16 9.75 3.72
CA LEU A 112 -6.28 9.47 4.62
C LEU A 112 -6.56 10.67 5.54
N ILE A 113 -5.52 11.26 6.11
CA ILE A 113 -5.63 12.40 7.03
C ILE A 113 -6.22 13.61 6.31
N SER A 114 -5.76 13.92 5.09
CA SER A 114 -6.32 15.01 4.27
C SER A 114 -7.81 14.87 3.93
N LYS A 115 -8.32 13.64 3.93
CA LYS A 115 -9.72 13.34 3.59
C LYS A 115 -10.61 13.22 4.82
N ALA A 116 -10.10 12.66 5.90
CA ALA A 116 -10.89 12.26 7.06
C ALA A 116 -10.87 13.27 8.20
N TYR A 117 -9.87 14.15 8.28
CA TYR A 117 -9.71 15.10 9.39
C TYR A 117 -9.82 16.54 8.90
N SER A 118 -10.65 17.33 9.57
CA SER A 118 -10.65 18.80 9.46
C SER A 118 -9.57 19.44 10.33
N SER A 119 -9.30 18.85 11.48
CA SER A 119 -8.19 19.20 12.36
C SER A 119 -7.75 17.97 13.16
N LEU A 120 -6.46 17.85 13.42
CA LEU A 120 -5.90 16.81 14.30
C LEU A 120 -4.71 17.33 15.09
N GLY A 121 -4.43 16.70 16.23
CA GLY A 121 -3.22 16.98 17.00
C GLY A 121 -1.96 16.54 16.24
N LEU A 122 -0.91 17.35 16.33
CA LEU A 122 0.38 17.07 15.71
C LEU A 122 1.01 15.75 16.21
N THR A 123 0.78 15.40 17.48
CA THR A 123 1.21 14.12 18.05
C THR A 123 0.55 12.93 17.37
N VAL A 124 -0.76 13.04 17.09
CA VAL A 124 -1.52 12.02 16.36
C VAL A 124 -1.02 11.95 14.92
N PHE A 125 -0.82 13.09 14.27
CA PHE A 125 -0.28 13.16 12.91
C PHE A 125 1.09 12.47 12.80
N ALA A 126 2.01 12.79 13.72
CA ALA A 126 3.32 12.16 13.79
C ALA A 126 3.23 10.65 14.04
N SER A 127 2.37 10.22 14.96
CA SER A 127 2.18 8.79 15.26
C SER A 127 1.62 8.00 14.07
N MET A 128 0.70 8.58 13.29
CA MET A 128 0.12 7.92 12.11
C MET A 128 1.09 7.85 10.93
N THR A 129 1.98 8.84 10.79
CA THR A 129 2.95 8.93 9.68
C THR A 129 4.30 8.30 10.01
N GLY A 130 4.55 7.96 11.28
CA GLY A 130 5.82 7.39 11.74
C GLY A 130 6.98 8.39 11.74
N LEU A 131 6.66 9.69 11.73
CA LEU A 131 7.62 10.79 11.68
C LEU A 131 7.86 11.37 13.08
N THR A 132 8.99 12.05 13.26
CA THR A 132 9.18 12.89 14.44
C THR A 132 8.26 14.11 14.38
N LEU A 133 7.99 14.76 15.52
CA LEU A 133 7.13 15.94 15.57
C LEU A 133 7.65 17.08 14.66
N GLU A 134 8.96 17.21 14.52
CA GLU A 134 9.58 18.24 13.69
C GLU A 134 9.42 17.95 12.20
N GLU A 135 9.65 16.71 11.78
CA GLU A 135 9.47 16.27 10.40
C GLU A 135 7.99 16.32 10.01
N ALA A 136 7.10 15.90 10.91
CA ALA A 136 5.66 15.97 10.70
C ALA A 136 5.22 17.43 10.45
N ARG A 137 5.74 18.41 11.20
CA ARG A 137 5.48 19.84 10.92
C ARG A 137 5.94 20.26 9.53
N ARG A 138 7.16 19.87 9.14
CA ARG A 138 7.72 20.19 7.83
C ARG A 138 6.86 19.62 6.70
N VAL A 139 6.50 18.34 6.79
CA VAL A 139 5.66 17.65 5.79
C VAL A 139 4.27 18.28 5.71
N ALA A 140 3.67 18.66 6.83
CA ALA A 140 2.37 19.34 6.82
C ALA A 140 2.44 20.69 6.07
N VAL A 141 3.49 21.48 6.33
CA VAL A 141 3.69 22.78 5.65
C VAL A 141 3.99 22.59 4.16
N GLU A 142 4.82 21.61 3.78
CA GLU A 142 5.10 21.27 2.37
C GLU A 142 3.84 20.86 1.60
N ARG A 143 2.89 20.22 2.29
CA ARG A 143 1.58 19.83 1.72
C ARG A 143 0.55 20.97 1.71
N GLY A 144 0.95 22.18 2.13
CA GLY A 144 0.07 23.36 2.18
C GLY A 144 -0.98 23.29 3.29
N TRP A 145 -0.73 22.54 4.37
CA TRP A 145 -1.62 22.47 5.53
C TRP A 145 -1.26 23.55 6.56
N THR A 146 -2.26 24.03 7.28
CA THR A 146 -2.04 25.03 8.34
C THR A 146 -1.67 24.33 9.65
N VAL A 147 -0.62 24.81 10.32
CA VAL A 147 -0.15 24.26 11.59
C VAL A 147 -0.20 25.34 12.66
N ASP A 148 -1.18 25.23 13.56
CA ASP A 148 -1.40 26.15 14.67
C ASP A 148 -0.86 25.53 15.96
N GLY A 149 0.45 25.69 16.19
CA GLY A 149 1.14 25.21 17.39
C GLY A 149 1.14 23.68 17.55
N THR A 150 0.11 23.16 18.21
CA THR A 150 -0.11 21.72 18.45
C THR A 150 -1.15 21.09 17.53
N MET A 151 -1.88 21.89 16.76
CA MET A 151 -2.94 21.43 15.87
C MET A 151 -2.51 21.56 14.41
N VAL A 152 -2.92 20.59 13.60
CA VAL A 152 -2.74 20.57 12.15
C VAL A 152 -4.12 20.61 11.52
N GLN A 153 -4.30 21.42 10.49
CA GLN A 153 -5.52 21.52 9.69
C GLN A 153 -5.22 21.01 8.27
N PRO A 154 -5.54 19.73 7.98
CA PRO A 154 -5.33 19.17 6.66
C PRO A 154 -6.25 19.82 5.63
N CYS A 155 -5.68 20.24 4.50
CA CYS A 155 -6.44 20.63 3.33
C CYS A 155 -6.64 19.42 2.43
N LYS A 156 -7.82 19.30 1.81
CA LYS A 156 -8.07 18.26 0.79
C LYS A 156 -7.05 18.43 -0.32
N ILE A 157 -6.26 17.39 -0.57
CA ILE A 157 -5.37 17.33 -1.74
C ILE A 157 -6.28 17.39 -2.97
N GLN A 158 -6.32 18.53 -3.67
CA GLN A 158 -7.07 18.64 -4.92
C GLN A 158 -6.34 17.78 -5.94
N LYS A 159 -6.96 16.66 -6.36
CA LYS A 159 -6.52 15.94 -7.56
C LYS A 159 -6.99 16.77 -8.76
N GLU A 160 -6.21 17.78 -9.16
CA GLU A 160 -6.57 18.67 -10.27
C GLU A 160 -6.48 18.01 -11.66
N GLU A 161 -5.92 16.81 -11.80
CA GLU A 161 -5.57 16.29 -13.13
C GLU A 161 -6.48 15.18 -13.71
N SER A 162 -7.43 14.62 -12.95
CA SER A 162 -8.23 13.47 -13.44
C SER A 162 -9.68 13.78 -13.80
N ASN A 163 -10.21 14.96 -13.48
CA ASN A 163 -11.63 15.24 -13.72
C ASN A 163 -11.92 15.66 -15.17
N LEU A 164 -11.03 16.44 -15.80
CA LEU A 164 -11.28 16.97 -17.14
C LEU A 164 -11.20 15.91 -18.25
N ALA A 165 -10.23 14.97 -18.15
CA ALA A 165 -10.10 13.88 -19.11
C ALA A 165 -11.16 12.79 -18.92
N ASN A 166 -11.58 12.54 -17.67
CA ASN A 166 -12.65 11.59 -17.39
C ASN A 166 -14.01 12.10 -17.88
N GLU A 167 -14.32 13.40 -17.76
CA GLU A 167 -15.59 13.96 -18.26
C GLU A 167 -15.74 13.77 -19.78
N VAL A 168 -14.68 14.02 -20.56
CA VAL A 168 -14.74 13.87 -22.03
C VAL A 168 -14.89 12.41 -22.44
N CYS A 169 -14.13 11.48 -21.83
CA CYS A 169 -14.21 10.04 -22.12
C CYS A 169 -15.56 9.43 -21.71
N LEU A 170 -16.14 9.86 -20.59
CA LEU A 170 -17.47 9.45 -20.15
C LEU A 170 -18.57 9.84 -21.16
N THR A 171 -18.38 10.94 -21.90
CA THR A 171 -19.40 11.46 -22.82
C THR A 171 -19.47 10.62 -24.12
N GLU A 172 -18.33 10.20 -24.66
CA GLU A 172 -18.28 9.35 -25.85
C GLU A 172 -18.76 7.91 -25.56
N ASP A 173 -18.35 7.34 -24.42
CA ASP A 173 -18.81 6.01 -23.98
C ASP A 173 -20.33 5.98 -23.74
N GLN A 174 -20.89 7.07 -23.22
CA GLN A 174 -22.34 7.22 -23.06
C GLN A 174 -23.07 7.26 -24.40
N LEU A 175 -22.54 7.99 -25.39
CA LEU A 175 -23.10 8.04 -26.75
C LEU A 175 -23.04 6.68 -27.45
N TYR A 176 -21.94 5.94 -27.29
CA TYR A 176 -21.82 4.60 -27.84
C TYR A 176 -22.87 3.65 -27.24
N LYS A 177 -23.03 3.68 -25.91
CA LYS A 177 -24.07 2.87 -25.22
C LYS A 177 -25.49 3.26 -25.62
N LEU A 178 -25.78 4.56 -25.75
CA LEU A 178 -27.08 5.03 -26.25
C LEU A 178 -27.35 4.53 -27.68
N THR A 179 -26.34 4.56 -28.55
CA THR A 179 -26.45 4.03 -29.91
C THR A 179 -26.73 2.54 -29.92
N GLN A 180 -26.09 1.76 -29.03
CA GLN A 180 -26.39 0.33 -28.85
C GLN A 180 -27.82 0.09 -28.33
N PHE A 181 -28.32 0.94 -27.42
CA PHE A 181 -29.70 0.80 -26.93
C PHE A 181 -30.73 1.12 -28.02
N VAL A 182 -30.49 2.14 -28.85
CA VAL A 182 -31.38 2.49 -29.95
C VAL A 182 -31.38 1.37 -31.01
N SER A 183 -30.21 0.86 -31.41
CA SER A 183 -30.14 -0.22 -32.39
C SER A 183 -30.74 -1.53 -31.90
N PHE A 184 -30.72 -1.79 -30.58
CA PHE A 184 -31.39 -2.92 -29.96
C PHE A 184 -32.92 -2.77 -29.95
N LEU A 185 -33.46 -1.56 -29.79
CA LEU A 185 -34.89 -1.29 -29.74
C LEU A 185 -35.54 -1.14 -31.14
N GLU A 186 -34.75 -0.79 -32.16
CA GLU A 186 -35.22 -0.67 -33.54
C GLU A 186 -35.35 -2.01 -34.28
N ASN A 187 -34.75 -3.09 -33.77
CA ASN A 187 -34.92 -4.46 -34.28
C ASN A 187 -35.93 -5.26 -33.45
#